data_AF-A0A968QDE8-F1
#
_entry.id   AF-A0A968QDE8-F1
#
_cell.length_a   1.000
_cell.length_b   1.000
_cell.length_c   1.000
_cell.angle_alpha   90.00
_cell.angle_beta   90.00
_cell.angle_gamma   90.00
#
_symmetry.space_group_name_H-M   'P 1'
#
loop_
_entity.id
_entity.type
_entity.pdbx_description
1 polymer ?
#
loop_
_entity_poly.entity_id
_entity_poly.type
_entity_poly.pdbx_seq_one_letter_code
_entity_poly.pdbx_strand_id
1 'polypeptide(L)' 'MLKQLRAEHNRLGFALQLCCLRYLGFFPEELQLPEAVINYVAQQLQLIPELLVFYGQRSSTQREHQRKSKHY' A
#
# COMPACT_ATOMS: atom_id res chain seq x y z
N MET A 1 -16.17 -12.75 0.51
CA MET A 1 -14.77 -13.03 0.88
C MET A 1 -13.76 -12.04 0.29
N LEU A 2 -13.68 -11.87 -1.04
CA LEU A 2 -12.64 -11.02 -1.69
C LEU A 2 -12.61 -9.53 -1.28
N LYS A 3 -13.73 -8.95 -0.84
CA LYS A 3 -13.78 -7.53 -0.41
C LYS A 3 -13.03 -7.28 0.91
N GLN A 4 -12.99 -8.27 1.80
CA GLN A 4 -12.35 -8.14 3.11
C GLN A 4 -10.83 -8.15 2.97
N LEU A 5 -10.29 -9.09 2.18
CA LEU A 5 -8.89 -9.12 1.76
C LEU A 5 -8.44 -7.80 1.11
N ARG A 6 -9.33 -7.15 0.34
CA ARG A 6 -9.07 -5.83 -0.26
C ARG A 6 -8.91 -4.71 0.75
N ALA A 7 -9.69 -4.73 1.83
CA ALA A 7 -9.54 -3.74 2.89
C ALA A 7 -8.23 -4.00 3.68
N GLU A 8 -7.93 -5.26 3.97
CA GLU A 8 -6.80 -5.66 4.80
C GLU A 8 -5.44 -5.35 4.14
N HIS A 9 -5.23 -5.69 2.86
CA HIS A 9 -3.97 -5.35 2.18
C HIS A 9 -3.74 -3.84 2.06
N ASN A 10 -4.81 -3.06 1.84
CA ASN A 10 -4.72 -1.61 1.76
C ASN A 10 -4.32 -1.00 3.10
N ARG A 11 -4.79 -1.60 4.21
CA ARG A 11 -4.44 -1.19 5.56
C ARG A 11 -2.96 -1.44 5.87
N LEU A 12 -2.45 -2.62 5.53
CA LEU A 12 -1.05 -2.98 5.75
C LEU A 12 -0.11 -2.09 4.93
N GLY A 13 -0.33 -1.97 3.63
CA GLY A 13 0.55 -1.16 2.78
C GLY A 13 0.48 0.34 3.09
N PHE A 14 -0.70 0.87 3.47
CA PHE A 14 -0.81 2.26 3.92
C PHE A 14 -0.06 2.51 5.24
N ALA A 15 -0.14 1.58 6.19
CA ALA A 15 0.62 1.68 7.43
C ALA A 15 2.14 1.68 7.17
N LEU A 16 2.62 0.82 6.27
CA LEU A 16 4.03 0.80 5.85
C LEU A 16 4.44 2.08 5.13
N GLN A 17 3.58 2.65 4.28
CA GLN A 17 3.80 3.96 3.65
C GLN A 17 3.93 5.08 4.68
N LEU A 18 3.11 5.10 5.73
CA LEU A 18 3.22 6.07 6.81
C LEU A 18 4.51 5.87 7.63
N CYS A 19 4.90 4.62 7.88
CA CYS A 19 6.19 4.32 8.48
C CYS A 19 7.34 4.89 7.63
N CYS A 20 7.33 4.65 6.32
CA CYS A 20 8.32 5.20 5.41
C CYS A 20 8.34 6.73 5.42
N LEU A 21 7.17 7.38 5.36
CA LEU A 21 7.09 8.84 5.44
C LEU A 21 7.70 9.36 6.75
N ARG A 22 7.42 8.70 7.88
CA ARG A 22 7.93 9.11 9.19
C ARG A 22 9.44 8.98 9.31
N TYR A 23 10.02 7.90 8.78
CA TYR A 23 11.44 7.60 8.97
C TYR A 23 12.34 8.08 7.82
N LEU A 24 11.86 8.02 6.58
CA LEU A 24 12.61 8.39 5.37
C LEU A 24 12.22 9.78 4.85
N GLY A 25 11.07 10.33 5.25
CA GLY A 25 10.58 11.62 4.79
C GLY A 25 9.85 11.59 3.43
N PHE A 26 9.66 10.42 2.82
CA PHE A 26 8.95 10.27 1.55
C PHE A 26 8.18 8.94 1.44
N PHE A 27 7.29 8.86 0.45
CA PHE A 27 6.58 7.63 0.09
C PHE A 27 7.34 6.90 -1.01
N PRO A 28 7.84 5.67 -0.75
CA PRO A 28 8.45 4.88 -1.81
C PRO A 28 7.38 4.38 -2.79
N GLU A 29 7.74 4.30 -4.07
CA GLU A 29 6.86 3.77 -5.12
C GLU A 29 6.61 2.27 -4.94
N GLU A 30 7.61 1.55 -4.43
CA GLU A 30 7.53 0.13 -4.08
C GLU A 30 7.90 -0.09 -2.61
N LEU A 31 7.15 -0.94 -1.91
CA LEU A 31 7.42 -1.30 -0.51
C LEU A 31 8.41 -2.47 -0.43
N GLN A 32 9.62 -2.27 -0.95
CA GLN A 32 10.75 -3.19 -0.80
C GLN A 32 11.40 -3.04 0.59
N LEU A 33 10.63 -3.32 1.63
CA LEU A 33 11.06 -3.20 3.02
C LEU A 33 11.62 -4.53 3.55
N PRO A 34 12.54 -4.52 4.54
CA PRO A 34 12.97 -5.74 5.20
C PRO A 34 11.77 -6.50 5.79
N GLU A 35 11.78 -7.82 5.66
CA GLU A 35 10.66 -8.68 6.10
C GLU A 35 10.32 -8.47 7.59
N ALA A 36 11.33 -8.24 8.43
CA ALA A 36 11.14 -7.93 9.84
C ALA A 36 10.25 -6.70 10.08
N VAL A 37 10.35 -5.66 9.24
CA VAL A 37 9.51 -4.45 9.33
C VAL A 37 8.07 -4.76 8.92
N ILE A 38 7.90 -5.51 7.84
CA ILE A 38 6.58 -5.92 7.34
C ILE A 38 5.87 -6.78 8.39
N ASN A 39 6.56 -7.79 8.94
CA ASN A 39 6.04 -8.68 9.96
C ASN A 39 5.69 -7.93 11.25
N TYR A 40 6.55 -7.01 11.69
CA TYR A 40 6.28 -6.19 12.86
C TYR A 40 5.00 -5.36 12.70
N VAL A 41 4.84 -4.64 11.59
CA VAL A 41 3.65 -3.80 11.35
C VAL A 41 2.41 -4.66 11.15
N ALA A 42 2.50 -5.78 10.45
CA ALA A 42 1.40 -6.71 10.26
C ALA A 42 0.89 -7.26 11.60
N GLN A 43 1.80 -7.65 12.50
CA GLN A 43 1.45 -8.11 13.84
C GLN A 43 0.72 -7.03 14.66
N GLN A 44 1.17 -5.77 14.62
CA GLN A 44 0.51 -4.66 15.32
C GLN A 44 -0.92 -4.41 14.81
N LEU A 45 -1.19 -4.71 13.55
CA LEU A 45 -2.51 -4.54 12.92
C LEU A 45 -3.36 -5.81 12.96
N GLN A 46 -2.84 -6.92 13.52
CA GLN A 46 -3.46 -8.25 13.47
C GLN A 46 -3.75 -8.71 12.04
N LEU A 47 -2.82 -8.43 11.13
CA LEU A 47 -2.90 -8.78 9.72
C LEU A 47 -1.83 -9.80 9.34
N ILE A 48 -2.08 -10.49 8.23
CA ILE A 48 -1.17 -11.45 7.62
C ILE A 48 -0.18 -10.68 6.72
N PRO A 49 1.15 -10.79 6.91
CA PRO A 49 2.14 -10.01 6.16
C PRO A 49 2.12 -10.29 4.65
N GLU A 50 1.74 -11.50 4.23
CA GLU A 50 1.58 -11.92 2.84
C GLU A 50 0.53 -11.10 2.09
N LEU A 51 -0.37 -10.41 2.81
CA LEU A 51 -1.34 -9.49 2.20
C LEU A 51 -0.67 -8.34 1.46
N LEU A 52 0.59 -8.02 1.77
CA LEU A 52 1.34 -6.96 1.09
C LEU A 52 1.49 -7.20 -0.42
N VAL A 53 1.50 -8.46 -0.89
CA VAL A 53 1.61 -8.79 -2.33
C VAL A 53 0.44 -8.25 -3.16
N PHE A 54 -0.70 -8.01 -2.51
CA PHE A 54 -1.90 -7.46 -3.15
C PHE A 54 -1.95 -5.93 -3.07
N TYR A 55 -1.09 -5.33 -2.26
CA TYR A 55 -0.92 -3.89 -2.18
C TYR A 55 -0.13 -3.38 -3.40
N GLY A 56 -0.51 -2.22 -3.94
CA GLY A 56 0.22 -1.65 -5.09
C GLY A 56 -0.14 -2.26 -6.46
N GLN A 57 -0.97 -3.32 -6.54
CA GLN A 57 -1.51 -3.85 -7.82
C GLN A 57 -2.44 -2.87 -8.57
N ARG A 58 -2.54 -1.61 -8.12
CA ARG A 58 -3.18 -0.49 -8.82
C ARG A 58 -2.13 0.41 -9.48
N SER A 59 -1.35 -0.15 -10.40
CA SER A 59 -0.55 0.60 -11.37
C SER A 59 -1.18 0.46 -12.76
N SER A 60 -2.20 1.27 -13.07
CA SER A 60 -2.38 1.94 -14.39
C SER A 60 -3.80 2.45 -14.71
N THR A 61 -4.90 1.92 -14.18
CA THR A 61 -6.21 2.15 -14.85
C THR A 61 -7.19 3.17 -14.25
N GLN A 62 -6.84 3.91 -13.18
CA GLN A 62 -7.80 4.87 -12.60
C GLN A 62 -7.30 6.32 -12.48
N ARG A 63 -5.99 6.57 -12.65
CA ARG A 63 -5.45 7.95 -12.74
C ARG A 63 -5.19 8.43 -14.17
N GLU A 64 -5.09 7.53 -15.15
CA GLU A 64 -4.93 7.92 -16.55
C GLU A 64 -6.23 8.46 -17.17
N HIS A 65 -7.40 8.07 -16.64
CA HIS A 65 -8.70 8.59 -17.10
C HIS A 65 -9.12 9.94 -16.48
N GLN A 66 -8.38 10.47 -15.49
CA GLN A 66 -8.65 11.83 -14.95
C GLN A 66 -7.75 12.92 -15.55
N ARG A 67 -6.99 12.63 -16.62
CA ARG A 67 -6.19 13.61 -17.38
C ARG A 67 -6.74 13.97 -18.77
N LYS A 68 -8.01 13.64 -19.07
CA LYS A 68 -8.69 14.06 -20.31
C LYS A 68 -9.98 14.88 -20.08
N SER A 69 -9.99 15.71 -19.04
CA SER A 69 -11.11 16.65 -18.82
C SER A 69 -10.64 18.01 -18.34
N LYS A 70 -9.59 18.55 -18.96
CA LYS A 70 -9.31 19.99 -18.98
C LYS A 70 -8.70 20.34 -20.34
N HIS A 71 -9.54 20.26 -21.37
CA HIS A 71 -9.36 21.04 -22.59
C HIS A 71 -10.23 22.28 -22.38
N TYR A 72 -9.58 23.38 -21.99
CA TYR A 72 -10.01 24.76 -22.21
C TYR A 72 -8.82 25.45 -22.86
#